data_AF-A0A1G6Y0U5-F1
#
_entry.id   AF-A0A1G6Y0U5-F1
#
_cell.length_a   1.000
_cell.length_b   1.000
_cell.length_c   1.000
_cell.angle_alpha   90.00
_cell.angle_beta   90.00
_cell.angle_gamma   90.00
#
_symmetry.space_group_name_H-M   'P 1'
#
loop_
_entity.id
_entity.type
_entity.pdbx_description
1 polymer ?
#
loop_
_entity_poly.entity_id
_entity_poly.type
_entity_poly.pdbx_seq_one_letter_code
_entity_poly.pdbx_strand_id
1 'polypeptide(L)'
;MRKIILIIVLLFSSTFVIAQDTIDRDLINLVKLKLWCELYGIFPNRKKIESNNGSTKGDSLYYEYSSLIKKVKKSPKVYLHYINQALKQNTDSLRKQSVFYKNPTPTILYNYDPYSIKIIDLYRIIKLSLFERNDDFLPEDFRNLSVIDQKNYYGYYEPEPNRKAALKYIMKKFSLNSKEKKFLKNKLNVSYVMDIKKFLDTCEQSIENKEFIQKSIAAFVENKETSLAGLYFYHQLSKDTKNYIPRDKKTKSQ
;
A
#
# COMPACT_ATOMS: atom_id res chain seq x y z
N MET A 1 42.96 19.46 31.28
CA MET A 1 42.94 18.57 30.09
C MET A 1 41.74 17.62 30.05
N ARG A 2 41.49 16.76 31.05
CA ARG A 2 40.38 15.77 31.01
C ARG A 2 38.98 16.38 30.75
N LYS A 3 38.66 17.55 31.32
CA LYS A 3 37.38 18.24 31.10
C LYS A 3 37.21 18.79 29.67
N ILE A 4 38.31 19.23 29.04
CA ILE A 4 38.29 19.76 27.66
C ILE A 4 38.07 18.61 26.66
N ILE A 5 38.72 17.46 26.87
CA ILE A 5 38.52 16.25 26.05
C ILE A 5 37.05 15.80 26.12
N LEU A 6 36.45 15.84 27.31
CA LEU A 6 35.06 15.41 27.51
C LEU A 6 34.05 16.36 26.83
N ILE A 7 34.31 17.67 26.84
CA ILE A 7 33.51 18.67 26.10
C ILE A 7 33.64 18.46 24.59
N ILE A 8 34.85 18.19 24.09
CA ILE A 8 35.08 17.91 22.66
C ILE A 8 34.33 16.62 22.25
N VAL A 9 34.41 15.55 23.04
CA VAL A 9 33.69 14.29 22.77
C VAL A 9 32.16 14.51 22.75
N LEU A 10 31.62 15.30 23.69
CA LEU A 10 30.20 15.63 23.73
C LEU A 10 29.76 16.47 22.52
N LEU A 11 30.54 17.48 22.13
CA LEU A 11 30.27 18.30 20.94
C LEU A 11 30.34 17.48 19.65
N PHE A 12 31.29 16.54 19.54
CA PHE A 12 31.32 15.63 18.40
C PHE A 12 30.09 14.71 18.41
N SER A 13 29.70 14.15 19.56
CA SER A 13 28.55 13.24 19.64
C SER A 13 27.22 13.89 19.24
N SER A 14 26.98 15.17 19.56
CA SER A 14 25.75 15.86 19.18
C SER A 14 25.66 16.15 17.68
N THR A 15 26.79 16.43 17.01
CA THR A 15 26.82 16.60 15.55
C THR A 15 26.48 15.31 14.79
N PHE A 16 26.84 14.14 15.33
CA PHE A 16 26.48 12.85 14.74
C PHE A 16 24.97 12.60 14.78
N VAL A 17 24.29 12.95 15.87
CA VAL A 17 22.83 12.78 16.00
C VAL A 17 22.08 13.66 15.00
N ILE A 18 22.47 14.94 14.88
CA ILE A 18 21.84 15.88 13.93
C ILE A 18 22.06 15.42 12.48
N ALA A 19 23.25 14.89 12.16
CA ALA A 19 23.53 14.33 10.85
C ALA A 19 22.67 13.09 10.54
N GLN A 20 22.39 12.24 11.52
CA GLN A 20 21.53 11.06 11.35
C GLN A 20 20.08 11.44 11.05
N ASP A 21 19.51 12.40 11.78
CA ASP A 21 18.13 12.86 11.58
C ASP A 21 17.92 13.51 10.20
N THR A 22 18.94 14.18 9.68
CA THR A 22 18.89 14.79 8.34
C THR A 22 18.95 13.74 7.22
N ILE A 23 19.77 12.70 7.39
CA ILE A 23 19.83 11.59 6.43
C ILE A 23 18.50 10.83 6.38
N ASP A 24 17.93 10.47 7.53
CA ASP A 24 16.65 9.76 7.55
C ASP A 24 15.55 10.58 6.86
N ARG A 25 15.47 11.87 7.19
CA ARG A 25 14.53 12.80 6.57
C ARG A 25 14.70 12.85 5.06
N ASP A 26 15.92 12.90 4.54
CA ASP A 26 16.19 12.87 3.10
C ASP A 26 15.65 11.59 2.47
N LEU A 27 15.93 10.42 3.06
CA LEU A 27 15.50 9.12 2.53
C LEU A 27 13.97 8.95 2.55
N ILE A 28 13.31 9.42 3.61
CA ILE A 28 11.84 9.42 3.69
C ILE A 28 11.23 10.43 2.70
N ASN A 29 11.82 11.62 2.59
CA ASN A 29 11.35 12.65 1.65
C ASN A 29 11.47 12.19 0.20
N LEU A 30 12.49 11.39 -0.11
CA LEU A 30 12.66 10.78 -1.43
C LEU A 30 11.45 9.93 -1.83
N VAL A 31 10.90 9.13 -0.91
CA VAL A 31 9.69 8.32 -1.18
C VAL A 31 8.46 9.19 -1.32
N LYS A 32 8.32 10.24 -0.50
CA LYS A 32 7.20 11.20 -0.64
C LYS A 32 7.21 11.85 -2.02
N LEU A 33 8.37 12.35 -2.47
CA LEU A 33 8.51 12.95 -3.79
C LEU A 33 8.26 11.95 -4.92
N LYS A 34 8.68 10.68 -4.77
CA LYS A 34 8.30 9.59 -5.69
C LYS A 34 6.78 9.48 -5.80
N LEU A 35 6.06 9.38 -4.68
CA LEU A 35 4.60 9.26 -4.68
C LEU A 35 3.91 10.42 -5.39
N TRP A 36 4.36 11.65 -5.13
CA TRP A 36 3.86 12.83 -5.82
C TRP A 36 4.13 12.76 -7.33
N CYS A 37 5.35 12.39 -7.74
CA CYS A 37 5.68 12.23 -9.15
C CYS A 37 4.82 11.15 -9.84
N GLU A 38 4.49 10.06 -9.15
CA GLU A 38 3.59 9.01 -9.66
C GLU A 38 2.14 9.48 -9.76
N LEU A 39 1.67 10.28 -8.81
CA LEU A 39 0.33 10.86 -8.80
C LEU A 39 0.11 11.77 -10.01
N TYR A 40 1.12 12.57 -10.36
CA TYR A 40 1.10 13.46 -11.52
C TYR A 40 1.54 12.80 -12.83
N GLY A 41 1.85 11.50 -12.83
CA GLY A 41 2.15 10.74 -14.05
C GLY A 41 3.51 11.06 -14.70
N ILE A 42 4.50 11.53 -13.91
CA ILE A 42 5.75 12.10 -14.42
C ILE A 42 6.84 11.04 -14.66
N PHE A 43 6.61 9.77 -14.31
CA PHE A 43 7.58 8.69 -14.52
C PHE A 43 7.62 8.17 -15.97
N PRO A 44 8.81 7.84 -16.49
CA PRO A 44 9.09 7.66 -17.93
C PRO A 44 8.35 6.51 -18.63
N ASN A 45 7.65 5.63 -17.89
CA ASN A 45 6.90 4.50 -18.45
C ASN A 45 5.38 4.71 -18.51
N ARG A 46 4.86 5.85 -18.04
CA ARG A 46 3.44 6.19 -18.27
C ARG A 46 3.35 6.91 -19.61
N LYS A 47 2.63 6.32 -20.56
CA LYS A 47 2.10 7.07 -21.72
C LYS A 47 1.55 8.37 -21.16
N LYS A 48 2.10 9.52 -21.59
CA LYS A 48 1.63 10.86 -21.22
C LYS A 48 0.11 10.81 -21.14
N ILE A 49 -0.43 10.76 -19.92
CA ILE A 49 -1.82 11.12 -19.73
C ILE A 49 -1.79 12.60 -20.07
N GLU A 50 -2.42 12.96 -21.17
CA GLU A 50 -2.55 14.33 -21.64
C GLU A 50 -3.21 15.16 -20.53
N SER A 51 -2.42 15.63 -19.57
CA SER A 51 -2.85 16.64 -18.62
C SER A 51 -2.82 17.95 -19.38
N ASN A 52 -3.93 18.24 -20.07
CA ASN A 52 -4.15 19.46 -20.82
C ASN A 52 -4.21 20.74 -19.96
N ASN A 53 -3.72 20.73 -18.70
CA ASN A 53 -3.62 21.91 -17.86
C ASN A 53 -2.46 21.77 -16.85
N GLY A 54 -1.37 22.52 -17.06
CA GLY A 54 -0.41 22.89 -15.99
C GLY A 54 0.94 22.16 -15.98
N SER A 55 1.82 22.46 -16.94
CA SER A 55 3.19 21.93 -17.03
C SER A 55 4.15 22.34 -15.91
N THR A 56 3.82 23.28 -15.02
CA THR A 56 4.80 23.86 -14.08
C THR A 56 4.97 23.10 -12.77
N LYS A 57 3.91 22.54 -12.18
CA LYS A 57 4.00 21.85 -10.88
C LYS A 57 4.65 20.47 -10.98
N GLY A 58 4.37 19.75 -12.07
CA GLY A 58 4.98 18.43 -12.29
C GLY A 58 6.49 18.53 -12.51
N ASP A 59 6.93 19.48 -13.34
CA ASP A 59 8.35 19.72 -13.60
C ASP A 59 9.10 20.12 -12.31
N SER A 60 8.48 20.92 -11.44
CA SER A 60 9.04 21.26 -10.11
C SER A 60 9.22 20.03 -9.22
N LEU A 61 8.21 19.17 -9.11
CA LEU A 61 8.28 17.95 -8.29
C LEU A 61 9.33 16.97 -8.81
N TYR A 62 9.40 16.80 -10.13
CA TYR A 62 10.42 15.96 -10.76
C TYR A 62 11.83 16.51 -10.55
N TYR A 63 11.99 17.83 -10.67
CA TYR A 63 13.26 18.49 -10.39
C TYR A 63 13.69 18.30 -8.94
N GLU A 64 12.78 18.48 -7.98
CA GLU A 64 13.04 18.22 -6.56
C GLU A 64 13.43 16.77 -6.30
N TYR A 65 12.68 15.82 -6.85
CA TYR A 65 12.99 14.39 -6.75
C TYR A 65 14.37 14.04 -7.31
N SER A 66 14.65 14.49 -8.53
CA SER A 66 15.92 14.26 -9.22
C SER A 66 17.09 14.93 -8.50
N SER A 67 16.89 16.13 -7.97
CA SER A 67 17.88 16.86 -7.18
C SER A 67 18.21 16.11 -5.89
N LEU A 68 17.20 15.56 -5.22
CA LEU A 68 17.40 14.75 -4.01
C LEU A 68 18.14 13.45 -4.31
N ILE A 69 17.82 12.75 -5.41
CA ILE A 69 18.60 11.58 -5.87
C ILE A 69 20.05 11.98 -6.11
N LYS A 70 20.31 13.08 -6.81
CA LYS A 70 21.67 13.58 -7.05
C LYS A 70 22.39 13.90 -5.75
N LYS A 71 21.72 14.52 -4.77
CA LYS A 71 22.27 14.79 -3.42
C LYS A 71 22.69 13.48 -2.74
N VAL A 72 21.81 12.47 -2.74
CA VAL A 72 22.07 11.15 -2.14
C VAL A 72 23.24 10.44 -2.83
N LYS A 73 23.24 10.42 -4.17
CA LYS A 73 24.30 9.78 -5.00
C LYS A 73 25.64 10.52 -4.92
N LYS A 74 25.66 11.83 -4.66
CA LYS A 74 26.90 12.64 -4.54
C LYS A 74 27.69 12.33 -3.26
N SER A 75 27.03 11.83 -2.21
CA SER A 75 27.65 11.55 -0.92
C SER A 75 27.52 10.07 -0.52
N PRO A 76 27.92 9.11 -1.38
CA PRO A 76 27.57 7.70 -1.19
C PRO A 76 28.14 7.12 0.10
N LYS A 77 29.34 7.54 0.52
CA LYS A 77 29.96 7.11 1.79
C LYS A 77 29.08 7.41 3.00
N VAL A 78 28.45 8.59 3.04
CA VAL A 78 27.63 9.04 4.17
C VAL A 78 26.31 8.26 4.21
N TYR A 79 25.58 8.23 3.09
CA TYR A 79 24.28 7.56 3.02
C TYR A 79 24.40 6.04 3.15
N LEU A 80 25.40 5.41 2.51
CA LEU A 80 25.62 3.96 2.66
C LEU A 80 26.06 3.59 4.07
N HIS A 81 26.89 4.41 4.73
CA HIS A 81 27.26 4.16 6.12
C HIS A 81 26.02 4.16 7.01
N TYR A 82 25.17 5.18 6.88
CA TYR A 82 23.90 5.27 7.61
C TYR A 82 22.98 4.07 7.33
N ILE A 83 22.72 3.77 6.05
CA ILE A 83 21.86 2.65 5.65
C ILE A 83 22.39 1.33 6.20
N ASN A 84 23.68 1.05 6.03
CA ASN A 84 24.28 -0.20 6.51
C ASN A 84 24.23 -0.29 8.04
N GLN A 85 24.44 0.82 8.75
CA GLN A 85 24.31 0.87 10.21
C GLN A 85 22.87 0.56 10.65
N ALA A 86 21.88 1.21 10.03
CA ALA A 86 20.46 0.99 10.31
C ALA A 86 20.05 -0.47 10.04
N LEU A 87 20.49 -1.04 8.92
CA LEU A 87 20.24 -2.44 8.56
C LEU A 87 20.93 -3.44 9.52
N LYS A 88 22.11 -3.09 10.04
CA LYS A 88 22.86 -3.94 10.99
C LYS A 88 22.28 -3.90 12.40
N GLN A 89 21.90 -2.72 12.88
CA GLN A 89 21.31 -2.55 14.21
C GLN A 89 19.94 -3.23 14.33
N ASN A 90 19.26 -3.43 13.19
CA ASN A 90 18.07 -4.26 13.09
C ASN A 90 17.01 -3.93 14.16
N THR A 91 16.81 -2.63 14.41
CA THR A 91 15.97 -2.16 15.51
C THR A 91 14.50 -2.48 15.26
N ASP A 92 13.79 -2.86 16.32
CA ASP A 92 12.35 -3.14 16.26
C ASP A 92 11.55 -1.92 15.76
N SER A 93 12.04 -0.70 16.01
CA SER A 93 11.42 0.53 15.51
C SER A 93 11.36 0.57 13.98
N LEU A 94 12.47 0.26 13.29
CA LEU A 94 12.53 0.24 11.82
C LEU A 94 11.71 -0.90 11.19
N ARG A 95 11.47 -1.98 11.94
CA ARG A 95 10.63 -3.11 11.53
C ARG A 95 9.13 -2.85 11.71
N LYS A 96 8.76 -1.96 12.64
CA LYS A 96 7.37 -1.62 12.96
C LYS A 96 6.88 -0.38 12.21
N GLN A 97 7.78 0.57 11.96
CA GLN A 97 7.44 1.78 11.20
C GLN A 97 7.33 1.50 9.71
N SER A 98 6.29 2.05 9.10
CA SER A 98 6.02 1.95 7.67
C SER A 98 5.68 3.31 7.09
N VAL A 99 6.01 3.51 5.82
CA VAL A 99 5.65 4.70 5.05
C VAL A 99 4.93 4.29 3.77
N PHE A 100 4.10 5.17 3.22
CA PHE A 100 3.50 4.91 1.91
C PHE A 100 4.58 4.80 0.83
N TYR A 101 4.48 3.78 -0.01
CA TYR A 101 5.34 3.57 -1.19
C TYR A 101 4.55 3.56 -2.50
N LYS A 102 3.23 3.33 -2.41
CA LYS A 102 2.26 3.54 -3.48
C LYS A 102 1.15 4.46 -2.99
N ASN A 103 0.56 5.23 -3.91
CA ASN A 103 -0.62 6.03 -3.59
C ASN A 103 -1.80 5.10 -3.30
N PRO A 104 -2.45 5.19 -2.11
CA PRO A 104 -3.67 4.44 -1.84
C PRO A 104 -4.74 4.87 -2.85
N THR A 105 -5.48 3.91 -3.40
CA THR A 105 -6.66 4.25 -4.19
C THR A 105 -7.73 4.86 -3.25
N PRO A 106 -8.49 5.88 -3.70
CA PRO A 106 -9.51 6.55 -2.88
C PRO A 106 -10.54 5.62 -2.23
N THR A 107 -10.67 4.42 -2.78
CA THR A 107 -11.67 3.40 -2.48
C THR A 107 -11.33 2.49 -1.29
N ILE A 108 -10.14 2.60 -0.70
CA ILE A 108 -9.68 1.71 0.39
C ILE A 108 -9.40 2.53 1.65
N LEU A 109 -10.48 2.89 2.36
CA LEU A 109 -10.42 3.66 3.61
C LEU A 109 -9.95 2.85 4.83
N TYR A 110 -9.79 1.53 4.72
CA TYR A 110 -9.64 0.65 5.90
C TYR A 110 -8.38 -0.24 5.89
N ASN A 111 -7.57 -0.24 4.82
CA ASN A 111 -6.34 -1.04 4.79
C ASN A 111 -5.22 -0.37 3.98
N TYR A 112 -4.29 0.27 4.69
CA TYR A 112 -3.14 0.97 4.11
C TYR A 112 -1.92 0.08 3.90
N ASP A 113 -1.89 -1.11 4.50
CA ASP A 113 -0.75 -2.05 4.46
C ASP A 113 -0.33 -2.48 3.05
N PRO A 114 -1.23 -2.66 2.06
CA PRO A 114 -0.83 -2.96 0.69
C PRO A 114 -0.12 -1.80 -0.02
N TYR A 115 -0.14 -0.60 0.54
CA TYR A 115 0.45 0.61 -0.05
C TYR A 115 1.66 1.10 0.73
N SER A 116 1.93 0.50 1.90
CA SER A 116 3.02 0.86 2.77
C SER A 116 4.21 -0.10 2.61
N ILE A 117 5.39 0.41 2.93
CA ILE A 117 6.63 -0.33 3.02
C ILE A 117 7.23 -0.08 4.41
N LYS A 118 7.80 -1.11 5.03
CA LYS A 118 8.56 -0.96 6.27
C LYS A 118 9.83 -0.16 6.00
N ILE A 119 10.24 0.71 6.92
CA ILE A 119 11.43 1.55 6.73
C ILE A 119 12.69 0.69 6.50
N ILE A 120 12.82 -0.43 7.20
CA ILE A 120 13.95 -1.35 7.00
C ILE A 120 14.06 -1.85 5.55
N ASP A 121 12.93 -2.15 4.91
CA ASP A 121 12.88 -2.63 3.54
C ASP A 121 13.03 -1.48 2.54
N LEU A 122 12.54 -0.28 2.87
CA LEU A 122 12.81 0.93 2.11
C LEU A 122 14.32 1.19 1.97
N TYR A 123 15.07 1.11 3.06
CA TYR A 123 16.53 1.30 3.01
C TYR A 123 17.22 0.26 2.13
N ARG A 124 16.74 -0.99 2.11
CA ARG A 124 17.26 -2.02 1.20
C ARG A 124 17.02 -1.66 -0.26
N ILE A 125 15.85 -1.10 -0.59
CA ILE A 125 15.56 -0.64 -1.96
C ILE A 125 16.43 0.53 -2.35
N ILE A 126 16.57 1.53 -1.47
CA ILE A 126 17.40 2.70 -1.75
C ILE A 126 18.85 2.27 -1.98
N LYS A 127 19.36 1.35 -1.14
CA LYS A 127 20.68 0.74 -1.32
C LYS A 127 20.81 0.06 -2.69
N LEU A 128 19.88 -0.84 -3.00
CA LEU A 128 19.87 -1.59 -4.25
C LEU A 128 19.79 -0.67 -5.47
N SER A 129 18.81 0.23 -5.52
CA SER A 129 18.56 1.05 -6.70
C SER A 129 19.60 2.15 -6.88
N LEU A 130 19.83 2.99 -5.87
CA LEU A 130 20.65 4.19 -6.09
C LEU A 130 22.17 3.91 -6.05
N PHE A 131 22.60 2.85 -5.36
CA PHE A 131 24.03 2.59 -5.15
C PHE A 131 24.53 1.30 -5.80
N GLU A 132 23.74 0.22 -5.80
CA GLU A 132 24.17 -1.04 -6.44
C GLU A 132 23.85 -1.05 -7.94
N ARG A 133 22.65 -0.62 -8.33
CA ARG A 133 22.21 -0.53 -9.74
C ARG A 133 22.51 0.82 -10.39
N ASN A 134 22.79 1.83 -9.56
CA ASN A 134 22.99 3.22 -10.00
C ASN A 134 21.79 3.80 -10.77
N ASP A 135 20.57 3.34 -10.45
CA ASP A 135 19.32 3.82 -11.04
C ASP A 135 19.14 5.32 -10.76
N ASP A 136 18.43 6.00 -11.67
CA ASP A 136 18.03 7.40 -11.48
C ASP A 136 16.63 7.53 -10.88
N PHE A 137 15.98 6.40 -10.60
CA PHE A 137 14.64 6.32 -10.03
C PHE A 137 14.55 5.16 -9.04
N LEU A 138 13.76 5.34 -7.99
CA LEU A 138 13.29 4.21 -7.19
C LEU A 138 12.27 3.39 -8.01
N PRO A 139 12.20 2.07 -7.81
CA PRO A 139 11.30 1.22 -8.56
C PRO A 139 9.83 1.56 -8.26
N GLU A 140 8.96 1.46 -9.26
CA GLU A 140 7.52 1.74 -9.09
C GLU A 140 6.90 0.79 -8.04
N ASP A 141 7.27 -0.49 -8.10
CA ASP A 141 6.89 -1.51 -7.13
C ASP A 141 8.11 -2.09 -6.42
N PHE A 142 7.97 -2.29 -5.12
CA PHE A 142 8.97 -2.97 -4.31
C PHE A 142 8.75 -4.48 -4.21
N ARG A 143 7.55 -4.94 -4.55
CA ARG A 143 7.21 -6.37 -4.48
C ARG A 143 8.03 -7.16 -5.47
N ASN A 144 8.39 -8.39 -5.08
CA ASN A 144 9.24 -9.31 -5.84
C ASN A 144 10.70 -8.86 -6.02
N LEU A 145 11.13 -7.74 -5.43
CA LEU A 145 12.56 -7.43 -5.36
C LEU A 145 13.24 -8.44 -4.42
N SER A 146 14.41 -8.93 -4.83
CA SER A 146 15.19 -9.94 -4.09
C SER A 146 15.60 -9.48 -2.69
N VAL A 147 15.71 -8.17 -2.48
CA VAL A 147 16.09 -7.56 -1.20
C VAL A 147 14.92 -7.42 -0.22
N ILE A 148 13.70 -7.76 -0.64
CA ILE A 148 12.49 -7.60 0.18
C ILE A 148 12.09 -8.94 0.76
N ASP A 149 11.94 -8.98 2.09
CA ASP A 149 11.32 -10.12 2.75
C ASP A 149 9.80 -10.07 2.53
N GLN A 150 9.33 -10.83 1.54
CA GLN A 150 7.90 -10.89 1.20
C GLN A 150 7.04 -11.37 2.39
N LYS A 151 7.62 -12.05 3.38
CA LYS A 151 6.92 -12.43 4.63
C LYS A 151 6.42 -11.25 5.44
N ASN A 152 7.06 -10.10 5.30
CA ASN A 152 6.59 -8.87 5.91
C ASN A 152 5.30 -8.33 5.29
N TYR A 153 4.90 -8.84 4.11
CA TYR A 153 3.82 -8.29 3.28
C TYR A 153 2.83 -9.37 2.80
N TYR A 154 3.05 -10.65 3.15
CA TYR A 154 2.09 -11.73 2.90
C TYR A 154 0.81 -11.52 3.73
N GLY A 155 -0.34 -11.66 3.07
CA GLY A 155 -1.67 -11.30 3.59
C GLY A 155 -2.42 -10.30 2.70
N TYR A 156 -1.70 -9.58 1.82
CA TYR A 156 -2.28 -8.52 0.98
C TYR A 156 -2.07 -8.71 -0.53
N TYR A 157 -1.17 -9.63 -0.91
CA TYR A 157 -1.01 -10.14 -2.26
C TYR A 157 -0.88 -11.66 -2.15
N GLU A 158 -1.94 -12.40 -2.45
CA GLU A 158 -1.81 -13.84 -2.61
C GLU A 158 -1.24 -14.15 -4.00
N PRO A 159 -0.34 -15.13 -4.12
CA PRO A 159 0.26 -15.49 -5.40
C PRO A 159 -0.81 -15.93 -6.42
N GLU A 160 -0.59 -15.63 -7.71
CA GLU A 160 -1.48 -16.02 -8.84
C GLU A 160 -2.09 -17.45 -8.77
N PRO A 161 -1.39 -18.50 -8.30
CA PRO A 161 -1.98 -19.83 -8.10
C PRO A 161 -3.26 -19.84 -7.23
N ASN A 162 -3.32 -19.07 -6.13
CA ASN A 162 -4.50 -19.02 -5.27
C ASN A 162 -5.64 -18.24 -5.92
N ARG A 163 -5.31 -17.15 -6.64
CA ARG A 163 -6.30 -16.39 -7.41
C ARG A 163 -6.98 -17.26 -8.46
N LYS A 164 -6.22 -18.09 -9.19
CA LYS A 164 -6.78 -18.97 -10.23
C LYS A 164 -7.76 -19.99 -9.63
N ALA A 165 -7.41 -20.57 -8.48
CA ALA A 165 -8.26 -21.49 -7.75
C ALA A 165 -9.53 -20.80 -7.22
N ALA A 166 -9.39 -19.63 -6.58
CA ALA A 166 -10.50 -18.81 -6.09
C ALA A 166 -11.45 -18.40 -7.22
N LEU A 167 -10.90 -17.90 -8.33
CA LEU A 167 -11.67 -17.52 -9.51
C LEU A 167 -12.45 -18.70 -10.10
N LYS A 168 -11.80 -19.87 -10.24
CA LYS A 168 -12.46 -21.10 -10.72
C LYS A 168 -13.57 -21.53 -9.78
N TYR A 169 -13.36 -21.45 -8.47
CA TYR A 169 -14.36 -21.77 -7.46
C TYR A 169 -15.59 -20.85 -7.58
N ILE A 170 -15.38 -19.54 -7.61
CA ILE A 170 -16.45 -18.54 -7.74
C ILE A 170 -17.22 -18.74 -9.06
N MET A 171 -16.51 -18.91 -10.18
CA MET A 171 -17.17 -19.15 -11.48
C MET A 171 -17.99 -20.44 -11.55
N LYS A 172 -17.65 -21.46 -10.74
CA LYS A 172 -18.41 -22.71 -10.66
C LYS A 172 -19.63 -22.58 -9.74
N LYS A 173 -19.52 -21.78 -8.68
CA LYS A 173 -20.57 -21.63 -7.65
C LYS A 173 -21.66 -20.64 -8.04
N PHE A 174 -21.36 -19.68 -8.90
CA PHE A 174 -22.26 -18.58 -9.23
C PHE A 174 -22.56 -18.52 -10.73
N SER A 175 -23.83 -18.29 -11.06
CA SER A 175 -24.30 -18.10 -12.44
C SER A 175 -24.00 -16.69 -12.91
N LEU A 176 -22.75 -16.46 -13.32
CA LEU A 176 -22.27 -15.14 -13.70
C LEU A 176 -22.51 -14.80 -15.18
N ASN A 177 -22.93 -13.57 -15.45
CA ASN A 177 -23.05 -13.02 -16.80
C ASN A 177 -21.68 -12.63 -17.40
N SER A 178 -21.67 -12.21 -18.66
CA SER A 178 -20.42 -11.88 -19.37
C SER A 178 -19.65 -10.71 -18.74
N LYS A 179 -20.35 -9.66 -18.28
CA LYS A 179 -19.72 -8.48 -17.65
C LYS A 179 -19.08 -8.86 -16.31
N GLU A 180 -19.78 -9.62 -15.48
CA GLU A 180 -19.29 -10.11 -14.19
C GLU A 180 -18.08 -11.04 -14.36
N LYS A 181 -18.14 -11.97 -15.32
CA LYS A 181 -16.99 -12.84 -15.67
C LYS A 181 -15.78 -12.01 -16.12
N LYS A 182 -15.99 -10.99 -16.96
CA LYS A 182 -14.91 -10.10 -17.43
C LYS A 182 -14.32 -9.30 -16.25
N PHE A 183 -15.16 -8.83 -15.34
CA PHE A 183 -14.74 -8.12 -14.13
C PHE A 183 -13.84 -9.01 -13.25
N LEU A 184 -14.27 -10.22 -12.88
CA LEU A 184 -13.47 -11.09 -12.01
C LEU A 184 -12.17 -11.61 -12.67
N LYS A 185 -12.17 -11.77 -14.01
CA LYS A 185 -10.96 -12.15 -14.77
C LYS A 185 -9.92 -11.04 -14.84
N ASN A 186 -10.30 -9.78 -14.64
CA ASN A 186 -9.37 -8.66 -14.69
C ASN A 186 -8.29 -8.80 -13.61
N LYS A 187 -7.02 -8.71 -14.01
CA LYS A 187 -5.87 -8.80 -13.09
C LYS A 187 -5.81 -7.65 -12.08
N LEU A 188 -6.51 -6.55 -12.31
CA LEU A 188 -6.60 -5.44 -11.35
C LEU A 188 -7.63 -5.69 -10.24
N ASN A 189 -8.53 -6.66 -10.41
CA ASN A 189 -9.64 -6.92 -9.48
C ASN A 189 -9.37 -8.11 -8.56
N VAL A 190 -8.09 -8.39 -8.24
CA VAL A 190 -7.70 -9.54 -7.42
C VAL A 190 -8.33 -9.46 -6.02
N SER A 191 -8.34 -8.27 -5.42
CA SER A 191 -8.89 -8.05 -4.08
C SER A 191 -10.33 -8.56 -3.98
N TYR A 192 -11.21 -8.19 -4.92
CA TYR A 192 -12.60 -8.65 -4.93
C TYR A 192 -12.72 -10.18 -4.99
N VAL A 193 -11.92 -10.83 -5.84
CA VAL A 193 -11.92 -12.30 -5.97
C VAL A 193 -11.51 -12.96 -4.66
N MET A 194 -10.49 -12.41 -4.00
CA MET A 194 -9.97 -12.96 -2.75
C MET A 194 -10.91 -12.69 -1.57
N ASP A 195 -11.49 -11.49 -1.48
CA ASP A 195 -12.45 -11.12 -0.43
C ASP A 195 -13.70 -11.99 -0.51
N ILE A 196 -14.23 -12.24 -1.71
CA ILE A 196 -15.35 -13.16 -1.92
C ILE A 196 -14.97 -14.57 -1.47
N LYS A 197 -13.79 -15.06 -1.85
CA LYS A 197 -13.35 -16.41 -1.47
C LYS A 197 -13.19 -16.53 0.05
N LYS A 198 -12.55 -15.56 0.69
CA LYS A 198 -12.37 -15.49 2.13
C LYS A 198 -13.71 -15.48 2.84
N PHE A 199 -14.66 -14.65 2.40
CA PHE A 199 -16.01 -14.61 2.96
C PHE A 199 -16.70 -15.97 2.88
N LEU A 200 -16.63 -16.65 1.74
CA LEU A 200 -17.23 -17.98 1.53
C LEU A 200 -16.55 -19.10 2.31
N ASP A 201 -15.30 -18.90 2.74
CA ASP A 201 -14.57 -19.83 3.60
C ASP A 201 -14.87 -19.60 5.08
N THR A 202 -15.08 -18.33 5.48
CA THR A 202 -15.34 -17.96 6.87
C THR A 202 -16.81 -18.04 7.26
N CYS A 203 -17.71 -17.81 6.31
CA CYS A 203 -19.15 -17.81 6.55
C CYS A 203 -19.77 -19.12 6.03
N GLU A 204 -20.81 -19.59 6.70
CA GLU A 204 -21.57 -20.75 6.22
C GLU A 204 -22.09 -20.49 4.80
N GLN A 205 -22.04 -21.51 3.95
CA GLN A 205 -22.51 -21.42 2.55
C GLN A 205 -24.04 -21.48 2.45
N SER A 206 -24.73 -20.74 3.32
CA SER A 206 -26.17 -20.55 3.33
C SER A 206 -26.63 -19.94 2.01
N ILE A 207 -27.91 -20.13 1.68
CA ILE A 207 -28.54 -19.54 0.51
C ILE A 207 -28.39 -18.01 0.56
N GLU A 208 -28.60 -17.44 1.73
CA GLU A 208 -28.52 -16.00 1.98
C GLU A 208 -27.12 -15.43 1.69
N ASN A 209 -26.06 -16.08 2.18
CA ASN A 209 -24.69 -15.63 1.93
C ASN A 209 -24.32 -15.73 0.45
N LYS A 210 -24.84 -16.72 -0.27
CA LYS A 210 -24.67 -16.82 -1.73
C LYS A 210 -25.39 -15.70 -2.47
N GLU A 211 -26.62 -15.38 -2.08
CA GLU A 211 -27.36 -14.25 -2.66
C GLU A 211 -26.65 -12.92 -2.41
N PHE A 212 -26.11 -12.71 -1.22
CA PHE A 212 -25.30 -11.55 -0.88
C PHE A 212 -24.08 -11.42 -1.79
N ILE A 213 -23.33 -12.51 -1.98
CA ILE A 213 -22.16 -12.51 -2.90
C ILE A 213 -22.58 -12.22 -4.34
N GLN A 214 -23.67 -12.82 -4.83
CA GLN A 214 -24.16 -12.58 -6.19
C GLN A 214 -24.51 -11.09 -6.40
N LYS A 215 -25.23 -10.49 -5.45
CA LYS A 215 -25.56 -9.05 -5.47
C LYS A 215 -24.31 -8.18 -5.41
N SER A 216 -23.33 -8.58 -4.59
CA SER A 216 -22.07 -7.85 -4.46
C SER A 216 -21.25 -7.86 -5.75
N ILE A 217 -21.19 -9.00 -6.45
CA ILE A 217 -20.52 -9.10 -7.76
C ILE A 217 -21.16 -8.15 -8.77
N ALA A 218 -22.50 -8.10 -8.83
CA ALA A 218 -23.21 -7.16 -9.69
C ALA A 218 -22.88 -5.70 -9.32
N ALA A 219 -22.91 -5.38 -8.03
CA ALA A 219 -22.56 -4.04 -7.54
C ALA A 219 -21.12 -3.63 -7.89
N PHE A 220 -20.14 -4.55 -7.84
CA PHE A 220 -18.76 -4.25 -8.23
C PHE A 220 -18.59 -3.95 -9.72
N VAL A 221 -19.43 -4.54 -10.57
CA VAL A 221 -19.43 -4.26 -12.02
C VAL A 221 -19.92 -2.84 -12.28
N GLU A 222 -20.94 -2.39 -11.54
CA GLU A 222 -21.56 -1.07 -11.69
C GLU A 222 -20.77 0.03 -10.99
N ASN A 223 -20.30 -0.24 -9.77
CA ASN A 223 -19.54 0.68 -8.95
C ASN A 223 -18.29 0.01 -8.33
N LYS A 224 -17.15 0.26 -8.96
CA LYS A 224 -15.84 -0.26 -8.55
C LYS A 224 -15.31 0.35 -7.25
N GLU A 225 -16.01 1.29 -6.65
CA GLU A 225 -15.54 1.97 -5.44
C GLU A 225 -15.99 1.29 -4.15
N THR A 226 -16.90 0.32 -4.24
CA THR A 226 -17.50 -0.34 -3.08
C THR A 226 -16.70 -1.57 -2.64
N SER A 227 -16.47 -1.74 -1.34
CA SER A 227 -15.83 -2.94 -0.77
C SER A 227 -16.86 -4.00 -0.37
N LEU A 228 -16.46 -5.28 -0.35
CA LEU A 228 -17.34 -6.37 0.10
C LEU A 228 -17.77 -6.20 1.56
N ALA A 229 -16.84 -5.75 2.42
CA ALA A 229 -17.13 -5.48 3.83
C ALA A 229 -18.16 -4.36 4.00
N GLY A 230 -18.05 -3.28 3.22
CA GLY A 230 -19.03 -2.19 3.22
C GLY A 230 -20.41 -2.68 2.80
N LEU A 231 -20.48 -3.43 1.70
CA LEU A 231 -21.74 -4.04 1.23
C LEU A 231 -22.35 -4.98 2.28
N TYR A 232 -21.53 -5.78 2.97
CA TYR A 232 -21.99 -6.69 4.00
C TYR A 232 -22.56 -5.94 5.22
N PHE A 233 -21.89 -4.87 5.64
CA PHE A 233 -22.37 -4.01 6.72
C PHE A 233 -23.74 -3.41 6.40
N TYR A 234 -23.92 -2.84 5.20
CA TYR A 234 -25.23 -2.34 4.77
C TYR A 234 -26.28 -3.45 4.66
N HIS A 235 -25.88 -4.63 4.18
CA HIS A 235 -26.76 -5.78 4.12
C HIS A 235 -27.26 -6.19 5.51
N GLN A 236 -26.41 -6.23 6.53
CA GLN A 236 -26.80 -6.55 7.91
C GLN A 236 -27.70 -5.46 8.51
N LEU A 237 -27.35 -4.18 8.37
CA LEU A 237 -28.21 -3.06 8.81
C LEU A 237 -29.62 -3.14 8.20
N SER A 238 -29.73 -3.54 6.94
CA SER A 238 -31.02 -3.68 6.26
C SER A 238 -31.87 -4.86 6.80
N LYS A 239 -31.24 -5.89 7.39
CA LYS A 239 -31.95 -7.00 8.03
C LYS A 239 -32.46 -6.60 9.41
N ASP A 240 -31.61 -5.93 10.18
CA ASP A 240 -31.95 -5.49 11.54
C ASP A 240 -33.11 -4.50 11.54
N THR A 241 -33.17 -3.62 10.53
CA THR A 241 -34.27 -2.67 10.34
C THR A 241 -35.56 -3.32 9.85
N LYS A 242 -35.49 -4.41 9.06
CA LYS A 242 -36.69 -5.18 8.65
C LYS A 242 -37.29 -6.00 9.79
N ASN A 243 -36.46 -6.42 10.73
CA ASN A 243 -36.88 -7.19 11.92
C ASN A 243 -37.20 -6.28 13.13
N TYR A 244 -37.07 -4.97 12.99
CA TYR A 244 -37.38 -4.01 14.05
C TYR A 244 -38.90 -3.86 14.19
N ILE A 245 -39.45 -4.44 15.26
CA ILE A 245 -40.81 -4.12 15.72
C ILE A 245 -40.71 -2.85 16.59
N PRO A 246 -41.31 -1.72 16.18
CA PRO A 246 -41.32 -0.51 16.99
C PRO A 246 -41.86 -0.81 18.39
N ARG A 247 -41.20 -0.27 19.43
CA ARG A 247 -41.59 -0.48 20.85
C ARG A 247 -43.07 -0.16 21.09
N ASP A 248 -43.60 0.79 20.33
CA ASP A 248 -44.96 1.32 20.45
C ASP A 248 -46.04 0.36 19.89
N LYS A 249 -45.64 -0.74 19.22
CA LYS A 249 -46.56 -1.78 18.71
C LYS A 249 -46.64 -3.03 19.59
N LYS A 250 -45.94 -3.09 20.73
CA LYS A 250 -45.93 -4.28 21.60
C LYS A 250 -47.04 -4.36 22.66
N THR A 251 -47.99 -3.42 22.70
CA THR A 251 -49.13 -3.50 23.63
C THR A 251 -50.42 -3.01 22.97
N LYS A 252 -51.06 -3.90 22.21
CA LYS A 252 -52.52 -4.07 22.17
C LYS A 252 -52.84 -5.53 21.82
N SER A 253 -52.59 -6.42 22.77
CA SER A 253 -53.28 -7.71 22.85
C SER A 253 -53.90 -7.77 24.24
N GLN A 254 -55.18 -8.12 24.24
CA GLN A 254 -56.19 -7.98 25.29
C GLN A 254 -55.81 -8.54 26.65
#